data_AF-A0A7K3E640-F1
#
_entry.id   AF-A0A7K3E640-F1
#
_cell.length_a   1.000
_cell.length_b   1.000
_cell.length_c   1.000
_cell.angle_alpha   90.00
_cell.angle_beta   90.00
_cell.angle_gamma   90.00
#
_symmetry.space_group_name_H-M   'P 1'
#
loop_
_entity.id
_entity.type
_entity.pdbx_description
1 polymer ?
#
loop_
_entity_poly.entity_id
_entity_poly.type
_entity_poly.pdbx_seq_one_letter_code
_entity_poly.pdbx_strand_id
1 'polypeptide(L)'
;MTALTRLRTRNPFAGEAGPWRIAGAALLLLTLAGQHPHRDFSRVRVRDYFSMLPNWRFFAPHPAMFDYHFLYRTVDADGTASNWQDVSGIVDRKPMHLVWFPTRRSDKCVFDACQEILSVIEQGFKATARTPGYRLITEHVRVRIASQGESAGAVRGFQFALASATGYDERRAPQLMFVSPYVPLDPHAPSTPLTPARTEEKARVGS
;
A
#
# COMPACT_ATOMS: atom_id res chain seq x y z
N MET A 1 -11.06 -21.74 -70.26
CA MET A 1 -10.51 -23.06 -69.90
C MET A 1 -9.67 -22.90 -68.65
N THR A 2 -10.11 -23.52 -67.56
CA THR A 2 -9.71 -23.25 -66.18
C THR A 2 -8.63 -24.24 -65.75
N ALA A 3 -7.44 -23.77 -65.38
CA ALA A 3 -6.42 -24.60 -64.75
C ALA A 3 -6.30 -24.20 -63.28
N LEU A 4 -7.14 -24.80 -62.43
CA LEU A 4 -6.95 -24.77 -60.98
C LEU A 4 -5.80 -25.73 -60.64
N THR A 5 -4.63 -25.16 -60.40
CA THR A 5 -3.45 -25.81 -59.86
C THR A 5 -3.82 -26.53 -58.57
N ARG A 6 -3.80 -27.87 -58.57
CA ARG A 6 -4.01 -28.67 -57.36
C ARG A 6 -2.86 -28.39 -56.39
N LEU A 7 -3.08 -27.50 -55.44
CA LEU A 7 -2.28 -27.42 -54.22
C LEU A 7 -2.41 -28.77 -53.52
N ARG A 8 -1.39 -29.62 -53.67
CA ARG A 8 -1.27 -30.87 -52.93
C ARG A 8 -1.12 -30.49 -51.47
N THR A 9 -2.21 -30.54 -50.72
CA THR A 9 -2.24 -30.34 -49.26
C THR A 9 -1.43 -31.46 -48.62
N ARG A 10 -0.12 -31.25 -48.45
CA ARG A 10 0.68 -32.09 -47.55
C ARG A 10 0.14 -31.85 -46.16
N ASN A 11 -0.29 -32.91 -45.48
CA ASN A 11 -0.76 -32.82 -44.11
C ASN A 11 0.40 -32.27 -43.25
N PRO A 12 0.28 -31.05 -42.70
CA PRO A 12 1.37 -30.42 -41.95
C PRO A 12 1.68 -31.15 -40.64
N PHE A 13 0.83 -32.08 -40.22
CA PHE A 13 0.95 -32.91 -39.03
C PHE A 13 1.52 -34.32 -39.30
N ALA A 14 1.81 -34.67 -40.56
CA ALA A 14 2.38 -35.96 -40.92
C ALA A 14 3.91 -35.88 -41.09
N GLY A 15 4.64 -36.85 -40.54
CA GLY A 15 6.11 -36.97 -40.60
C GLY A 15 6.78 -36.94 -39.23
N GLU A 16 8.10 -37.12 -39.20
CA GLU A 16 8.93 -37.18 -37.99
C GLU A 16 8.85 -35.88 -37.15
N ALA A 17 8.61 -34.74 -37.81
CA ALA A 17 8.41 -33.44 -37.15
C ALA A 17 6.94 -33.16 -36.73
N GLY A 18 5.99 -34.06 -37.05
CA GLY A 18 4.57 -33.91 -36.73
C GLY A 18 4.29 -33.74 -35.22
N PRO A 19 4.83 -34.61 -34.34
CA PRO A 19 4.64 -34.51 -32.89
C PRO A 19 5.11 -33.17 -32.31
N TRP A 20 6.25 -32.65 -32.78
CA TRP A 20 6.79 -31.37 -32.32
C TRP A 20 5.92 -30.18 -32.70
N ARG A 21 5.32 -30.21 -33.90
CA ARG A 21 4.38 -29.17 -34.34
C ARG A 21 3.09 -29.19 -33.53
N ILE A 22 2.59 -30.37 -33.19
CA ILE A 22 1.42 -30.53 -32.32
C ILE A 22 1.74 -30.01 -30.92
N ALA A 23 2.89 -30.38 -30.36
CA ALA A 23 3.33 -29.91 -29.05
C ALA A 23 3.49 -28.38 -29.01
N GLY A 24 4.12 -27.78 -30.02
CA GLY A 24 4.27 -26.33 -30.14
C GLY A 24 2.94 -25.61 -30.31
N ALA A 25 2.03 -26.13 -31.14
CA ALA A 25 0.70 -25.57 -31.32
C ALA A 25 -0.13 -25.65 -30.02
N ALA A 26 -0.06 -26.77 -29.31
CA ALA A 26 -0.71 -26.94 -28.01
C ALA A 26 -0.15 -25.94 -26.99
N LEU A 27 1.17 -25.79 -26.89
CA LEU A 27 1.81 -24.82 -25.99
C LEU A 27 1.39 -23.38 -26.31
N LEU A 28 1.34 -23.01 -27.59
CA LEU A 28 0.89 -21.70 -28.03
C LEU A 28 -0.57 -21.44 -27.67
N LEU A 29 -1.47 -22.40 -27.94
CA LEU A 29 -2.89 -22.29 -27.62
C LEU A 29 -3.13 -22.22 -26.11
N LEU A 30 -2.43 -23.03 -25.32
CA LEU A 30 -2.48 -22.99 -23.86
C LEU A 30 -1.97 -21.66 -23.31
N THR A 31 -0.92 -21.09 -23.92
CA THR A 31 -0.40 -19.77 -23.57
C THR A 31 -1.43 -18.69 -23.89
N LEU A 32 -2.00 -18.67 -25.11
CA LEU A 32 -3.02 -17.70 -25.52
C LEU A 32 -4.27 -17.77 -24.63
N ALA A 33 -4.75 -18.99 -24.34
CA ALA A 33 -5.83 -19.21 -23.39
C ALA A 33 -5.45 -18.68 -21.99
N GLY A 34 -4.26 -19.03 -21.50
CA GLY A 34 -3.76 -18.57 -20.21
C GLY A 34 -3.56 -17.05 -20.10
N GLN A 35 -3.33 -16.34 -21.21
CA GLN A 35 -3.27 -14.86 -21.23
C GLN A 35 -4.64 -14.20 -21.34
N HIS A 36 -5.69 -14.90 -21.77
CA HIS A 36 -6.98 -14.29 -22.05
C HIS A 36 -7.58 -13.65 -20.77
N PRO A 37 -8.15 -12.43 -20.86
CA PRO A 37 -8.66 -11.71 -19.69
C PRO A 37 -9.92 -12.34 -19.08
N HIS A 38 -10.68 -13.12 -19.86
CA HIS A 38 -11.94 -13.74 -19.42
C HIS A 38 -11.72 -14.84 -18.39
N ARG A 39 -12.55 -14.85 -17.33
CA ARG A 39 -12.39 -15.74 -16.15
C ARG A 39 -12.43 -17.22 -16.50
N ASP A 40 -13.09 -17.63 -17.57
CA ASP A 40 -13.20 -19.05 -17.96
C ASP A 40 -11.84 -19.67 -18.34
N PHE A 41 -10.92 -18.88 -18.89
CA PHE A 41 -9.60 -19.36 -19.27
C PHE A 41 -8.59 -19.38 -18.10
N SER A 42 -8.99 -18.88 -16.92
CA SER A 42 -8.15 -18.95 -15.71
C SER A 42 -7.93 -20.38 -15.22
N ARG A 43 -8.80 -21.33 -15.59
CA ARG A 43 -8.70 -22.75 -15.22
C ARG A 43 -7.45 -23.43 -15.77
N VAL A 44 -7.02 -23.03 -16.97
CA VAL A 44 -5.78 -23.51 -17.61
C VAL A 44 -4.58 -23.16 -16.73
N ARG A 45 -4.60 -21.97 -16.12
CA ARG A 45 -3.54 -21.47 -15.23
C ARG A 45 -3.55 -22.15 -13.87
N VAL A 46 -4.71 -22.43 -13.30
CA VAL A 46 -4.82 -23.15 -12.01
C VAL A 46 -4.20 -24.56 -12.11
N ARG A 47 -4.18 -25.15 -13.30
CA ARG A 47 -3.62 -26.48 -13.56
C ARG A 47 -2.15 -26.47 -14.01
N ASP A 48 -1.55 -25.29 -14.19
CA ASP A 48 -0.12 -25.12 -14.49
C ASP A 48 0.73 -25.11 -13.21
N TYR A 49 0.78 -26.26 -12.52
CA TYR A 49 1.53 -26.40 -11.26
C TYR A 49 3.03 -26.14 -11.41
N PHE A 50 3.58 -26.42 -12.59
CA PHE A 50 5.01 -26.27 -12.88
C PHE A 50 5.36 -24.88 -13.45
N SER A 51 4.38 -23.98 -13.59
CA SER A 51 4.57 -22.64 -14.16
C SER A 51 5.30 -22.66 -15.52
N MET A 52 4.96 -23.64 -16.36
CA MET A 52 5.57 -23.84 -17.68
C MET A 52 5.01 -22.86 -18.72
N LEU A 53 3.82 -22.31 -18.50
CA LEU A 53 3.23 -21.32 -19.38
C LEU A 53 3.74 -19.92 -18.98
N PRO A 54 4.32 -19.15 -19.91
CA PRO A 54 4.74 -17.79 -19.60
C PRO A 54 3.54 -16.95 -19.17
N ASN A 55 3.72 -16.03 -18.22
CA ASN A 55 2.66 -15.12 -17.76
C ASN A 55 3.06 -13.67 -18.02
N TRP A 56 2.38 -13.03 -18.97
CA TRP A 56 2.63 -11.64 -19.33
C TRP A 56 1.52 -10.68 -18.87
N ARG A 57 0.61 -11.14 -18.00
CA ARG A 57 -0.34 -10.27 -17.30
C ARG A 57 0.34 -9.44 -16.21
N PHE A 58 1.47 -8.80 -16.55
CA PHE A 58 2.26 -7.95 -15.68
C PHE A 58 1.54 -6.63 -15.32
N PHE A 59 0.40 -6.37 -15.96
CA PHE A 59 -0.50 -5.28 -15.61
C PHE A 59 -1.61 -5.82 -14.72
N ALA A 60 -1.58 -5.44 -13.45
CA ALA A 60 -2.68 -5.70 -12.52
C ALA A 60 -3.99 -5.23 -13.17
N PRO A 61 -5.06 -6.05 -13.19
CA PRO A 61 -6.34 -5.69 -13.82
C PRO A 61 -6.90 -4.34 -13.33
N HIS A 62 -6.54 -3.97 -12.10
CA HIS A 62 -6.75 -2.65 -11.53
C HIS A 62 -5.38 -2.12 -11.11
N PRO A 63 -4.77 -1.17 -11.84
CA PRO A 63 -3.56 -0.51 -11.38
C PRO A 63 -3.82 0.16 -10.03
N ALA A 64 -2.80 0.31 -9.19
CA ALA A 64 -2.92 1.09 -7.96
C ALA A 64 -3.22 2.54 -8.34
N MET A 65 -4.48 2.95 -8.18
CA MET A 65 -4.98 4.28 -8.59
C MET A 65 -4.72 5.36 -7.53
N PHE A 66 -4.34 4.96 -6.32
CA PHE A 66 -4.18 5.84 -5.18
C PHE A 66 -2.86 5.53 -4.48
N ASP A 67 -2.13 6.61 -4.17
CA ASP A 67 -1.00 6.58 -3.26
C ASP A 67 -1.54 6.84 -1.85
N TYR A 68 -1.13 6.00 -0.91
CA TYR A 68 -1.56 6.10 0.48
C TYR A 68 -0.43 6.68 1.32
N HIS A 69 -0.76 7.71 2.10
CA HIS A 69 0.18 8.42 2.94
C HIS A 69 -0.28 8.40 4.39
N PHE A 70 0.65 8.05 5.29
CA PHE A 70 0.43 8.25 6.71
C PHE A 70 0.88 9.65 7.11
N LEU A 71 -0.02 10.37 7.74
CA LEU A 71 0.25 11.67 8.34
C LEU A 71 0.23 11.51 9.86
N TYR A 72 1.02 12.28 10.59
CA TYR A 72 0.95 12.38 12.04
C TYR A 72 0.93 13.83 12.48
N ARG A 73 0.34 14.07 13.65
CA ARG A 73 0.43 15.35 14.35
C ARG A 73 0.71 15.09 15.82
N THR A 74 1.49 15.96 16.42
CA THR A 74 1.78 15.97 17.84
C THR A 74 0.70 16.77 18.59
N VAL A 75 0.48 16.40 19.84
CA VAL A 75 -0.41 17.13 20.75
C VAL A 75 0.39 17.50 21.98
N ASP A 76 0.47 18.80 22.25
CA ASP A 76 1.20 19.35 23.39
C ASP A 76 0.43 19.19 24.69
N ALA A 77 1.10 19.46 25.82
CA ALA A 77 0.52 19.44 27.15
C ALA A 77 -0.69 20.35 27.33
N ASP A 78 -0.74 21.45 26.57
CA ASP A 78 -1.85 22.40 26.59
C ASP A 78 -3.04 21.95 25.73
N GLY A 79 -2.94 20.79 25.06
CA GLY A 79 -3.94 20.27 24.14
C GLY A 79 -3.86 20.87 22.72
N THR A 80 -2.89 21.76 22.47
CA THR A 80 -2.63 22.33 21.15
C THR A 80 -2.11 21.24 20.22
N ALA A 81 -2.78 21.05 19.08
CA ALA A 81 -2.37 20.12 18.05
C ALA A 81 -1.49 20.82 17.01
N SER A 82 -0.36 20.20 16.65
CA SER A 82 0.51 20.69 15.59
C SER A 82 -0.08 20.41 14.20
N ASN A 83 0.57 20.99 13.18
CA ASN A 83 0.24 20.71 11.79
C ASN A 83 0.50 19.23 11.44
N TRP A 84 -0.25 18.71 10.48
CA TRP A 84 -0.03 17.36 9.96
C TRP A 84 1.32 17.27 9.24
N GLN A 85 2.12 16.28 9.61
CA GLN A 85 3.43 15.96 9.07
C GLN A 85 3.42 14.57 8.43
N ASP A 86 4.19 14.34 7.37
CA ASP A 86 4.25 13.04 6.70
C ASP A 86 5.15 12.05 7.48
N VAL A 87 4.62 10.87 7.77
CA VAL A 87 5.34 9.77 8.45
C VAL A 87 6.40 9.16 7.54
N SER A 88 6.17 9.13 6.22
CA SER A 88 7.02 8.45 5.25
C SER A 88 8.13 9.34 4.69
N GLY A 89 8.11 10.65 4.97
CA GLY A 89 9.14 11.63 4.60
C GLY A 89 9.82 11.34 3.27
N ILE A 90 9.29 11.87 2.17
CA ILE A 90 9.84 11.69 0.82
C ILE A 90 11.37 11.90 0.86
N VAL A 91 12.13 10.80 0.84
CA VAL A 91 13.58 10.88 0.85
C VAL A 91 14.01 11.37 -0.53
N ASP A 92 14.72 12.50 -0.57
CA ASP A 92 15.28 13.01 -1.81
C ASP A 92 16.04 11.91 -2.55
N ARG A 93 15.66 11.71 -3.82
CA ARG A 93 16.21 10.64 -4.66
C ARG A 93 17.66 10.97 -5.01
N LYS A 94 18.60 10.32 -4.32
CA LYS A 94 20.03 10.42 -4.64
C LYS A 94 20.40 9.42 -5.76
N PRO A 95 21.34 9.75 -6.66
CA PRO A 95 21.75 8.83 -7.74
C PRO A 95 22.25 7.46 -7.24
N MET A 96 22.85 7.42 -6.04
CA MET A 96 23.29 6.18 -5.37
C MET A 96 22.12 5.21 -5.09
N HIS A 97 20.89 5.71 -4.99
CA HIS A 97 19.69 4.89 -4.81
C HIS A 97 19.35 4.03 -6.04
N LEU A 98 19.95 4.31 -7.21
CA LEU A 98 19.84 3.44 -8.38
C LEU A 98 20.57 2.10 -8.17
N VAL A 99 21.69 2.13 -7.45
CA VAL A 99 22.55 0.96 -7.20
C VAL A 99 22.18 0.29 -5.87
N TRP A 100 21.87 1.08 -4.84
CA TRP A 100 21.55 0.56 -3.51
C TRP A 100 20.57 1.48 -2.78
N PHE A 101 19.36 0.98 -2.51
CA PHE A 101 18.32 1.72 -1.79
C PHE A 101 17.88 0.97 -0.53
N PRO A 102 18.62 1.10 0.58
CA PRO A 102 18.41 0.28 1.78
C PRO A 102 17.08 0.60 2.47
N THR A 103 16.59 1.85 2.37
CA THR A 103 15.31 2.31 2.93
C THR A 103 14.08 1.80 2.18
N ARG A 104 14.24 1.19 1.00
CA ARG A 104 13.10 0.67 0.22
C ARG A 104 12.30 -0.40 0.98
N ARG A 105 12.96 -1.12 1.89
CA ARG A 105 12.30 -2.16 2.70
C ARG A 105 11.44 -1.57 3.83
N SER A 106 11.84 -0.45 4.43
CA SER A 106 11.01 0.24 5.44
C SER A 106 9.77 0.85 4.79
N ASP A 107 9.91 1.47 3.61
CA ASP A 107 8.79 2.07 2.89
C ASP A 107 7.75 1.00 2.50
N LYS A 108 8.23 -0.16 2.06
CA LYS A 108 7.36 -1.31 1.79
C LYS A 108 6.66 -1.80 3.05
N CYS A 109 7.33 -1.82 4.19
CA CYS A 109 6.71 -2.23 5.46
C CYS A 109 5.58 -1.28 5.89
N VAL A 110 5.77 0.02 5.73
CA VAL A 110 4.72 1.04 5.97
C VAL A 110 3.55 0.84 5.00
N PHE A 111 3.84 0.56 3.72
CA PHE A 111 2.81 0.26 2.72
C PHE A 111 2.02 -1.01 3.05
N ASP A 112 2.70 -2.09 3.44
CA ASP A 112 2.06 -3.36 3.80
C ASP A 112 1.17 -3.18 5.05
N ALA A 113 1.62 -2.40 6.04
CA ALA A 113 0.81 -2.03 7.21
C ALA A 113 -0.42 -1.19 6.84
N CYS A 114 -0.31 -0.30 5.85
CA CYS A 114 -1.43 0.45 5.31
C CYS A 114 -2.49 -0.47 4.69
N GLN A 115 -2.06 -1.41 3.84
CA GLN A 115 -2.98 -2.34 3.17
C GLN A 115 -3.72 -3.22 4.19
N GLU A 116 -3.02 -3.67 5.24
CA GLU A 116 -3.64 -4.41 6.33
C GLU A 116 -4.70 -3.58 7.07
N ILE A 117 -4.36 -2.35 7.48
CA ILE A 117 -5.27 -1.43 8.16
C ILE A 117 -6.51 -1.14 7.29
N LEU A 118 -6.29 -0.85 6.01
CA LEU A 118 -7.36 -0.54 5.06
C LEU A 118 -8.32 -1.72 4.86
N SER A 119 -7.83 -2.96 4.89
CA SER A 119 -8.67 -4.16 4.74
C SER A 119 -9.65 -4.38 5.90
N VAL A 120 -9.37 -3.81 7.08
CA VAL A 120 -10.19 -3.98 8.29
C VAL A 120 -10.83 -2.69 8.79
N ILE A 121 -10.58 -1.54 8.14
CA ILE A 121 -11.07 -0.24 8.62
C ILE A 121 -12.59 -0.17 8.66
N GLU A 122 -13.27 -0.79 7.70
CA GLU A 122 -14.74 -0.86 7.62
C GLU A 122 -15.34 -1.64 8.79
N GLN A 123 -14.57 -2.51 9.44
CA GLN A 123 -14.99 -3.27 10.63
C GLN A 123 -14.93 -2.42 11.92
N GLY A 124 -14.42 -1.19 11.81
CA GLY A 124 -14.35 -0.21 12.89
C GLY A 124 -13.03 -0.24 13.67
N PHE A 125 -12.80 0.83 14.44
CA PHE A 125 -11.52 1.12 15.10
C PHE A 125 -10.99 -0.03 15.97
N LYS A 126 -11.86 -0.74 16.71
CA LYS A 126 -11.45 -1.84 17.59
C LYS A 126 -10.80 -2.99 16.82
N ALA A 127 -11.25 -3.26 15.60
CA ALA A 127 -10.65 -4.27 14.73
C ALA A 127 -9.30 -3.77 14.19
N THR A 128 -9.26 -2.52 13.72
CA THR A 128 -8.04 -1.87 13.21
C THR A 128 -6.92 -1.82 14.25
N ALA A 129 -7.22 -1.42 15.50
CA ALA A 129 -6.25 -1.30 16.58
C ALA A 129 -5.61 -2.64 17.01
N ARG A 130 -6.23 -3.77 16.65
CA ARG A 130 -5.71 -5.12 16.92
C ARG A 130 -4.74 -5.63 15.84
N THR A 131 -4.66 -4.95 14.70
CA THR A 131 -3.76 -5.35 13.62
C THR A 131 -2.29 -5.11 13.98
N PRO A 132 -1.38 -6.02 13.59
CA PRO A 132 0.05 -5.78 13.59
C PRO A 132 0.45 -4.45 12.92
N GLY A 133 -0.13 -4.14 11.77
CA GLY A 133 0.12 -2.90 11.03
C GLY A 133 -0.16 -1.65 11.86
N TYR A 134 -1.27 -1.60 12.60
CA TYR A 134 -1.58 -0.48 13.49
C TYR A 134 -0.52 -0.27 14.57
N ARG A 135 -0.07 -1.36 15.21
CA ARG A 135 0.98 -1.31 16.25
C ARG A 135 2.32 -0.86 15.68
N LEU A 136 2.66 -1.36 14.50
CA LEU A 136 3.90 -1.01 13.81
C LEU A 136 3.95 0.48 13.48
N ILE A 137 2.89 1.03 12.90
CA ILE A 137 2.81 2.47 12.58
C ILE A 137 2.83 3.31 13.85
N THR A 138 2.11 2.88 14.90
CA THR A 138 2.11 3.56 16.19
C THR A 138 3.52 3.66 16.77
N GLU A 139 4.26 2.55 16.80
CA GLU A 139 5.62 2.54 17.33
C GLU A 139 6.60 3.29 16.43
N HIS A 140 6.43 3.17 15.11
CA HIS A 140 7.24 3.91 14.15
C HIS A 140 7.11 5.43 14.33
N VAL A 141 5.89 5.94 14.48
CA VAL A 141 5.64 7.37 14.75
C VAL A 141 6.21 7.78 16.11
N ARG A 142 6.07 6.94 17.15
CA ARG A 142 6.66 7.19 18.46
C ARG A 142 8.17 7.34 18.40
N VAL A 143 8.86 6.41 17.74
CA VAL A 143 10.32 6.46 17.56
C VAL A 143 10.72 7.69 16.74
N ARG A 144 9.96 8.02 15.68
CA ARG A 144 10.20 9.20 14.86
C ARG A 144 10.14 10.50 15.69
N ILE A 145 9.06 10.69 16.46
CA ILE A 145 8.90 11.85 17.35
C ILE A 145 10.06 11.92 18.35
N ALA A 146 10.40 10.79 18.98
CA ALA A 146 11.51 10.74 19.94
C ALA A 146 12.86 11.11 19.29
N SER A 147 13.11 10.69 18.05
CA SER A 147 14.35 10.99 17.32
C SER A 147 14.47 12.43 16.80
N GLN A 148 13.34 13.11 16.53
CA GLN A 148 13.34 14.47 16.01
C GLN A 148 13.65 15.51 17.09
N GLY A 149 13.65 15.13 18.37
CA GLY A 149 14.01 16.03 19.46
C GLY A 149 13.06 17.22 19.63
N GLU A 150 11.90 17.24 18.95
CA GLU A 150 10.85 18.23 19.15
C GLU A 150 10.40 18.14 20.61
N SER A 151 10.87 19.08 21.42
CA SER A 151 10.47 19.34 22.81
C SER A 151 9.87 18.13 23.51
N ALA A 152 10.70 17.13 23.83
CA ALA A 152 10.29 15.91 24.53
C ALA A 152 9.61 16.17 25.89
N GLY A 153 9.66 17.40 26.41
CA GLY A 153 8.91 17.85 27.58
C GLY A 153 7.52 18.46 27.30
N ALA A 154 7.23 18.89 26.07
CA ALA A 154 5.98 19.55 25.70
C ALA A 154 4.97 18.59 25.04
N VAL A 155 5.45 17.64 24.23
CA VAL A 155 4.58 16.70 23.50
C VAL A 155 4.12 15.57 24.42
N ARG A 156 2.80 15.41 24.59
CA ARG A 156 2.20 14.37 25.44
C ARG A 156 1.78 13.13 24.66
N GLY A 157 1.49 13.31 23.38
CA GLY A 157 1.05 12.25 22.52
C GLY A 157 0.92 12.71 21.08
N PHE A 158 0.32 11.85 20.28
CA PHE A 158 0.17 12.08 18.86
C PHE A 158 -1.11 11.44 18.34
N GLN A 159 -1.49 11.87 17.16
CA GLN A 159 -2.48 11.19 16.34
C GLN A 159 -1.87 10.94 14.97
N PHE A 160 -2.28 9.86 14.33
CA PHE A 160 -1.92 9.61 12.94
C PHE A 160 -3.17 9.44 12.11
N ALA A 161 -3.05 9.73 10.83
CA ALA A 161 -4.14 9.65 9.87
C ALA A 161 -3.67 8.96 8.60
N LEU A 162 -4.59 8.28 7.94
CA LEU A 162 -4.36 7.72 6.62
C LEU A 162 -5.04 8.62 5.60
N ALA A 163 -4.28 9.13 4.63
CA ALA A 163 -4.80 9.90 3.52
C ALA A 163 -4.56 9.14 2.21
N SER A 164 -5.51 9.24 1.28
CA SER A 164 -5.32 8.81 -0.11
C SER A 164 -5.11 10.04 -0.99
N ALA A 165 -4.12 9.99 -1.87
CA ALA A 165 -3.84 11.01 -2.88
C ALA A 165 -3.70 10.35 -4.25
N THR A 166 -4.12 11.04 -5.30
CA THR A 166 -3.93 10.62 -6.68
C THR A 166 -2.64 11.25 -7.20
N GLY A 167 -1.52 10.52 -7.15
CA GLY A 167 -0.18 11.09 -7.34
C GLY A 167 0.03 11.94 -8.60
N TYR A 168 -0.59 11.59 -9.73
CA TYR A 168 -0.49 12.37 -10.99
C TYR A 168 -1.78 13.12 -11.37
N ASP A 169 -2.89 12.87 -10.67
CA ASP A 169 -4.17 13.50 -10.98
C ASP A 169 -4.53 14.50 -9.90
N GLU A 170 -4.11 15.75 -10.08
CA GLU A 170 -4.38 16.85 -9.16
C GLU A 170 -5.87 17.26 -9.12
N ARG A 171 -6.70 16.69 -10.00
CA ARG A 171 -8.15 16.99 -10.04
C ARG A 171 -8.90 16.39 -8.85
N ARG A 172 -8.30 15.42 -8.14
CA ARG A 172 -8.86 14.82 -6.93
C ARG A 172 -8.14 15.35 -5.70
N ALA A 173 -8.90 16.05 -4.85
CA ALA A 173 -8.40 16.44 -3.55
C ALA A 173 -8.07 15.19 -2.71
N PRO A 174 -6.96 15.19 -1.94
CA PRO A 174 -6.63 14.10 -1.03
C PRO A 174 -7.78 13.83 -0.06
N GLN A 175 -8.11 12.56 0.15
CA GLN A 175 -9.18 12.16 1.06
C GLN A 175 -8.59 11.55 2.32
N LEU A 176 -9.02 12.06 3.47
CA LEU A 176 -8.71 11.49 4.77
C LEU A 176 -9.57 10.25 4.99
N MET A 177 -8.94 9.09 4.99
CA MET A 177 -9.59 7.77 5.11
C MET A 177 -9.78 7.38 6.58
N PHE A 178 -8.82 7.77 7.43
CA PHE A 178 -8.75 7.36 8.83
C PHE A 178 -8.07 8.41 9.67
N VAL A 179 -8.51 8.57 10.92
CA VAL A 179 -7.76 9.28 11.96
C VAL A 179 -7.76 8.41 13.21
N SER A 180 -6.57 8.18 13.77
CA SER A 180 -6.42 7.47 15.02
C SER A 180 -6.97 8.31 16.19
N PRO A 181 -7.50 7.67 17.23
CA PRO A 181 -7.62 8.30 18.53
C PRO A 181 -6.27 8.80 19.02
N TYR A 182 -6.32 9.61 20.08
CA TYR A 182 -5.13 10.07 20.76
C TYR A 182 -4.29 8.87 21.25
N VAL A 183 -3.02 8.86 20.87
CA VAL A 183 -2.05 7.88 21.33
C VAL A 183 -1.05 8.59 22.24
N PRO A 184 -0.90 8.15 23.50
CA PRO A 184 0.08 8.75 24.39
C PRO A 184 1.50 8.38 23.94
N LEU A 185 2.41 9.35 24.06
CA LEU A 185 3.81 9.15 23.70
C LEU A 185 4.46 8.15 24.67
N ASP A 186 4.19 8.31 25.96
CA ASP A 186 4.47 7.31 26.99
C ASP A 186 3.41 6.19 26.95
N PRO A 187 3.79 4.92 26.68
CA PRO A 187 2.86 3.78 26.71
C PRO A 187 2.10 3.60 28.03
N HIS A 188 2.64 4.11 29.14
CA HIS A 188 2.05 4.02 30.47
C HIS A 188 1.14 5.21 30.82
N ALA A 189 1.11 6.26 29.99
CA ALA A 189 0.23 7.40 30.19
C ALA A 189 -1.22 7.12 29.74
N PRO A 190 -2.22 7.80 30.34
CA PRO A 190 -3.61 7.66 29.94
C PRO A 190 -3.84 8.06 28.47
N SER A 191 -4.70 7.31 27.78
CA SER A 191 -5.07 7.49 26.37
C SER A 191 -6.20 8.50 26.13
N THR A 192 -6.61 9.22 27.17
CA THR A 192 -7.65 10.26 27.07
C THR A 192 -7.03 11.54 26.51
N PRO A 193 -7.65 12.20 25.50
CA PRO A 193 -7.20 13.52 25.07
C PRO A 193 -7.27 14.47 26.27
N LEU A 194 -6.20 15.22 26.48
CA LEU A 194 -6.11 16.19 27.57
C LEU A 194 -7.26 17.20 27.38
N THR A 195 -8.19 17.23 28.33
CA THR A 195 -8.96 18.44 28.59
C THR A 195 -7.92 19.54 28.83
N PRO A 196 -7.96 20.68 28.12
CA PRO A 196 -7.02 21.75 28.39
C PRO A 196 -7.05 22.05 29.88
N ALA A 197 -5.88 22.17 30.50
CA ALA A 197 -5.80 22.60 31.89
C ALA A 197 -6.54 23.93 31.95
N ARG A 198 -7.72 23.93 32.58
CA ARG A 198 -8.48 25.15 32.86
C ARG A 198 -7.49 26.08 33.54
N THR A 199 -7.02 27.11 32.84
CA THR A 199 -6.27 28.18 33.46
C THR A 199 -7.17 28.68 34.56
N GLU A 200 -6.82 28.38 35.81
CA GLU A 200 -7.37 29.06 36.97
C GLU A 200 -6.86 30.49 36.90
N GLU A 201 -7.49 31.29 36.03
CA GLU A 201 -7.36 32.72 36.02
C GLU A 201 -8.13 33.24 37.23
N LYS A 202 -7.48 33.13 38.40
CA LYS A 202 -7.16 34.23 39.30
C LYS A 202 -8.10 35.44 39.30
N ALA A 203 -9.41 35.24 39.30
CA ALA A 203 -10.41 36.25 39.65
C ALA A 203 -10.89 36.04 41.10
N ARG A 204 -9.93 35.96 42.03
CA ARG A 204 -10.19 36.20 43.45
C ARG A 204 -8.91 36.76 44.07
N VAL A 205 -8.83 38.10 44.10
CA VAL A 205 -8.35 38.95 45.20
C VAL A 205 -8.05 40.33 44.61
N GLY A 206 -8.84 41.34 45.02
CA GLY A 206 -8.36 42.72 45.11
C GLY A 206 -9.18 43.82 44.43
N SER A 207 -10.40 44.08 44.91
CA SER A 207 -10.87 45.39 45.43
C SER A 207 -12.40 45.43 45.48
#